data_AF-A0A7S4N276-F1
#
_entry.id   AF-A0A7S4N276-F1
#
_cell.length_a   1.000
_cell.length_b   1.000
_cell.length_c   1.000
_cell.angle_alpha   90.00
_cell.angle_beta   90.00
_cell.angle_gamma   90.00
#
_symmetry.space_group_name_H-M   'P 1'
#
loop_
_entity.id
_entity.type
_entity.pdbx_description
1 polymer ?
#
loop_
_entity_poly.entity_id
_entity_poly.type
_entity_poly.pdbx_seq_one_letter_code
_entity_poly.pdbx_strand_id
1 'polypeptide(L)'
;EDSRAWWAAQRSLTDQNFACGARALSEHHGAVAPVYQYLFQPSSLKVRSHASELAYVFLSSKLTGEDRQLGEQMATAWATFAAVGDPGAAWSRFVPSADGPFT
;
A
#
# COMPACT_ATOMS: atom_id res chain seq x y z
N GLU A 1 25.76 -9.54 -14.76
CA GLU A 1 24.28 -9.51 -14.80
C GLU A 1 23.83 -8.15 -15.32
N ASP A 2 22.86 -8.09 -16.25
CA ASP A 2 22.27 -6.81 -16.70
C ASP A 2 21.32 -6.31 -15.60
N SER A 3 21.64 -5.18 -14.99
CA SER A 3 20.83 -4.58 -13.93
C SER A 3 19.38 -4.33 -14.36
N ARG A 4 19.14 -4.05 -15.65
CA ARG A 4 17.78 -3.86 -16.19
C ARG A 4 16.99 -5.17 -16.19
N ALA A 5 17.63 -6.28 -16.55
CA ALA A 5 16.98 -7.59 -16.54
C ALA A 5 16.57 -7.99 -15.12
N TRP A 6 17.40 -7.68 -14.13
CA TRP A 6 17.06 -7.92 -12.73
C TRP A 6 15.87 -7.08 -12.25
N TRP A 7 15.85 -5.77 -12.55
CA TRP A 7 14.71 -4.91 -12.18
C TRP A 7 13.41 -5.30 -12.89
N ALA A 8 13.48 -5.72 -14.14
CA ALA A 8 12.33 -6.26 -14.86
C ALA A 8 11.79 -7.52 -14.18
N ALA A 9 12.67 -8.44 -13.78
CA ALA A 9 12.27 -9.65 -13.05
C ALA A 9 11.62 -9.32 -11.69
N GLN A 10 12.18 -8.37 -10.92
CA GLN A 10 11.59 -7.93 -9.64
C GLN A 10 10.21 -7.31 -9.83
N ARG A 11 10.02 -6.50 -10.88
CA ARG A 11 8.71 -5.94 -11.21
C ARG A 11 7.72 -7.05 -11.56
N SER A 12 8.09 -7.96 -12.46
CA SER A 12 7.23 -9.08 -12.84
C SER A 12 6.83 -9.94 -11.64
N LEU A 13 7.73 -10.18 -10.69
CA LEU A 13 7.42 -10.90 -9.45
C LEU A 13 6.51 -10.11 -8.51
N THR A 14 6.71 -8.79 -8.41
CA THR A 14 5.86 -7.90 -7.59
C THR A 14 4.44 -7.85 -8.14
N ASP A 15 4.30 -7.70 -9.46
CA ASP A 15 3.00 -7.60 -10.13
C ASP A 15 2.22 -8.91 -10.00
N GLN A 16 2.86 -10.04 -10.32
CA GLN A 16 2.23 -11.36 -10.31
C GLN A 16 1.81 -11.82 -8.90
N ASN A 17 2.65 -11.58 -7.89
CA ASN A 17 2.43 -12.14 -6.56
C ASN A 17 1.73 -11.19 -5.59
N PHE A 18 1.69 -9.88 -5.88
CA PHE A 18 1.16 -8.89 -4.95
C PHE A 18 0.23 -7.87 -5.63
N ALA A 19 0.76 -7.03 -6.52
CA ALA A 19 0.06 -5.82 -6.93
C ALA A 19 -1.20 -6.10 -7.77
N CYS A 20 -1.13 -6.98 -8.78
CA CYS A 20 -2.26 -7.29 -9.63
C CYS A 20 -3.37 -8.03 -8.86
N GLY A 21 -3.00 -8.98 -7.99
CA GLY A 21 -3.96 -9.69 -7.15
C GLY A 21 -4.69 -8.77 -6.16
N ALA A 22 -3.95 -7.89 -5.48
CA ALA A 22 -4.53 -6.90 -4.56
C ALA A 22 -5.50 -5.95 -5.28
N ARG A 23 -5.14 -5.50 -6.49
CA ARG A 23 -6.01 -4.66 -7.31
C ARG A 23 -7.28 -5.39 -7.74
N ALA A 24 -7.16 -6.60 -8.30
CA ALA A 24 -8.31 -7.38 -8.75
C ALA A 24 -9.30 -7.65 -7.59
N LEU A 25 -8.79 -7.93 -6.39
CA LEU A 25 -9.64 -8.08 -5.21
C LEU A 25 -10.33 -6.76 -4.82
N SER A 26 -9.62 -5.64 -4.90
CA SER A 26 -10.17 -4.31 -4.61
C SER A 26 -11.29 -3.93 -5.59
N GLU A 27 -11.12 -4.24 -6.88
CA GLU A 27 -12.14 -4.06 -7.92
C GLU A 27 -13.38 -4.93 -7.66
N HIS A 28 -13.18 -6.22 -7.38
CA HIS A 28 -14.28 -7.13 -7.10
C HIS A 28 -15.06 -6.73 -5.83
N HIS A 29 -14.35 -6.39 -4.75
CA HIS A 29 -14.97 -6.07 -3.47
C HIS A 29 -15.55 -4.64 -3.42
N GLY A 30 -14.99 -3.71 -4.20
CA GLY A 30 -15.46 -2.33 -4.30
C GLY A 30 -16.91 -2.20 -4.79
N ALA A 31 -17.42 -3.23 -5.49
CA ALA A 31 -18.82 -3.31 -5.93
C ALA A 31 -19.81 -3.59 -4.79
N VAL A 32 -19.35 -4.14 -3.66
CA VAL A 32 -20.23 -4.61 -2.57
C VAL A 32 -19.93 -3.96 -1.22
N ALA A 33 -18.74 -3.38 -1.04
CA ALA A 33 -18.33 -2.72 0.20
C ALA A 33 -17.39 -1.53 -0.06
N PRO A 34 -17.25 -0.59 0.89
CA PRO A 34 -16.14 0.36 0.87
C PRO A 34 -14.80 -0.36 0.88
N VAL A 35 -13.90 0.04 -0.03
CA VAL A 35 -12.54 -0.48 -0.13
C VAL A 35 -11.58 0.70 -0.04
N TYR A 36 -10.46 0.50 0.64
CA TYR A 36 -9.40 1.49 0.78
C TYR A 36 -8.08 0.81 0.39
N GLN A 37 -7.46 1.30 -0.68
CA GLN A 37 -6.23 0.75 -1.22
C GLN A 37 -5.10 1.76 -1.02
N TYR A 38 -3.89 1.30 -0.70
CA TYR A 38 -2.71 2.13 -0.59
C TYR A 38 -1.50 1.49 -1.29
N LEU A 39 -0.53 2.33 -1.61
CA LEU A 39 0.78 1.93 -2.10
C LEU A 39 1.84 2.49 -1.15
N PHE A 40 2.59 1.61 -0.48
CA PHE A 40 3.59 2.02 0.51
C PHE A 40 4.88 2.49 -0.18
N GLN A 41 5.12 3.81 -0.16
CA GLN A 41 6.25 4.45 -0.84
C GLN A 41 6.90 5.59 -0.04
N PRO A 42 7.46 5.32 1.16
CA PRO A 42 8.25 6.32 1.86
C PRO A 42 9.48 6.73 1.02
N SER A 43 9.81 8.02 1.06
CA SER A 43 10.97 8.62 0.38
C SER A 43 12.31 8.15 0.96
N SER A 44 12.32 7.81 2.26
CA SER A 44 13.50 7.36 3.01
C SER A 44 14.04 6.00 2.55
N LEU A 45 13.19 5.14 1.99
CA LEU A 45 13.56 3.80 1.55
C LEU A 45 13.99 3.80 0.08
N LYS A 46 15.28 3.48 -0.16
CA LYS A 46 15.79 3.27 -1.54
C LYS A 46 15.13 2.07 -2.21
N VAL A 47 14.92 1.00 -1.43
CA VAL A 47 14.20 -0.21 -1.84
C VAL A 47 13.09 -0.47 -0.84
N ARG A 48 11.85 -0.51 -1.33
CA ARG A 48 10.66 -0.85 -0.54
C ARG A 48 10.43 -2.35 -0.70
N SER A 49 11.00 -3.14 0.20
CA SER A 49 10.85 -4.60 0.19
C SER A 49 9.49 -5.01 0.73
N HIS A 50 9.09 -6.24 0.44
CA HIS A 50 7.97 -6.88 1.12
C HIS A 50 8.11 -6.77 2.65
N ALA A 51 7.00 -6.47 3.33
CA ALA A 51 6.89 -6.30 4.78
C ALA A 51 7.64 -5.08 5.38
N SER A 52 8.22 -4.19 4.56
CA SER A 52 8.89 -2.99 5.07
C SER A 52 7.94 -2.00 5.74
N GLU A 53 6.65 -2.03 5.39
CA GLU A 53 5.58 -1.21 5.95
C GLU A 53 5.24 -1.57 7.40
N LEU A 54 5.56 -2.80 7.86
CA LEU A 54 5.17 -3.27 9.19
C LEU A 54 5.77 -2.41 10.31
N ALA A 55 6.98 -1.88 10.11
CA ALA A 55 7.60 -0.98 11.07
C ALA A 55 6.77 0.30 11.30
N TYR A 56 6.05 0.77 10.27
CA TYR A 56 5.22 1.97 10.27
C TYR A 56 3.85 1.68 10.88
N VAL A 57 3.22 0.56 10.46
CA VAL A 57 1.93 0.12 11.00
C VAL A 57 1.99 -0.09 12.52
N PHE A 58 3.05 -0.74 13.01
CA PHE A 58 3.24 -1.03 14.43
C PHE A 58 4.01 0.05 15.18
N LEU A 59 4.26 1.20 14.55
CA LEU A 59 4.92 2.35 15.15
C LEU A 59 6.22 1.98 15.88
N SER A 60 7.09 1.26 15.19
CA SER A 60 8.38 0.78 15.72
C SER A 60 9.17 1.93 16.36
N SER A 61 9.76 1.65 17.52
CA SER A 61 10.60 2.61 18.25
C SER A 61 11.87 3.03 17.50
N LYS A 62 12.20 2.35 16.39
CA LYS A 62 13.32 2.67 15.51
C LYS A 62 13.00 3.75 14.48
N LEU A 63 11.72 4.09 14.29
CA LEU A 63 11.35 5.15 13.35
C LEU A 63 11.70 6.53 13.92
N THR A 64 12.23 7.39 13.07
CA THR A 64 12.63 8.75 13.43
C THR A 64 12.24 9.73 12.32
N GLY A 65 12.12 11.02 12.64
CA GLY A 65 11.87 12.06 11.64
C GLY A 65 10.59 11.84 10.82
N GLU A 66 10.68 12.01 9.51
CA GLU A 66 9.56 11.83 8.56
C GLU A 66 8.96 10.41 8.62
N ASP A 67 9.78 9.38 8.84
CA ASP A 67 9.29 8.00 8.93
C ASP A 67 8.45 7.79 10.18
N ARG A 68 8.79 8.45 11.29
CA ARG A 68 8.00 8.39 12.52
C ARG A 68 6.64 9.06 12.31
N GLN A 69 6.60 10.21 11.61
CA GLN A 69 5.36 10.92 11.28
C GLN A 69 4.48 10.09 10.33
N LEU A 70 5.07 9.46 9.31
CA LEU A 70 4.34 8.54 8.44
C LEU A 70 3.80 7.34 9.23
N GLY A 71 4.59 6.79 10.15
CA GLY A 71 4.15 5.73 11.06
C GLY A 71 2.92 6.14 11.90
N GLU A 72 2.89 7.36 12.42
CA GLU A 72 1.73 7.87 13.18
C GLU A 72 0.48 7.96 12.31
N GLN A 73 0.63 8.44 11.08
CA GLN A 73 -0.47 8.53 10.13
C GLN A 73 -1.00 7.14 9.79
N MET A 74 -0.12 6.18 9.50
CA MET A 74 -0.51 4.81 9.17
C MET A 74 -1.17 4.09 10.36
N ALA A 75 -0.57 4.17 11.55
CA ALA A 75 -1.13 3.57 12.75
C ALA A 75 -2.50 4.16 13.10
N THR A 76 -2.66 5.48 12.96
CA THR A 76 -3.94 6.18 13.18
C THR A 76 -4.99 5.75 12.17
N ALA A 77 -4.64 5.70 10.88
CA ALA A 77 -5.56 5.27 9.82
C ALA A 77 -6.04 3.83 10.04
N TRP A 78 -5.13 2.92 10.40
CA TRP A 78 -5.50 1.54 10.70
C TRP A 78 -6.37 1.41 11.95
N ALA A 79 -6.06 2.13 13.02
CA ALA A 79 -6.88 2.14 14.23
C ALA A 79 -8.29 2.69 13.96
N THR A 80 -8.39 3.75 13.15
CA THR A 80 -9.68 4.36 12.77
C THR A 80 -10.50 3.41 11.92
N PHE A 81 -9.88 2.78 10.92
CA PHE A 81 -10.54 1.77 10.09
C PHE A 81 -11.05 0.60 10.93
N ALA A 82 -10.26 0.10 11.88
CA ALA A 82 -10.70 -0.97 12.77
C ALA A 82 -11.88 -0.56 13.67
N ALA A 83 -11.94 0.72 14.09
CA ALA A 83 -13.00 1.22 14.97
C ALA A 83 -14.32 1.49 14.24
N VAL A 84 -14.27 2.04 13.02
CA VAL A 84 -15.48 2.56 12.34
C VAL A 84 -15.62 2.16 10.86
N GLY A 85 -14.68 1.40 10.30
CA GLY A 85 -14.70 0.96 8.90
C GLY A 85 -14.24 2.02 7.88
N ASP A 86 -13.74 3.17 8.34
CA ASP A 86 -13.21 4.27 7.52
C ASP A 86 -11.84 4.70 8.07
N PRO A 87 -10.77 4.73 7.27
CA PRO A 87 -9.43 5.15 7.70
C PRO A 87 -9.27 6.67 7.88
N GLY A 88 -10.29 7.47 7.59
CA GLY A 88 -10.31 8.92 7.68
C GLY A 88 -10.07 9.63 6.34
N ALA A 89 -10.29 10.95 6.34
CA ALA A 89 -10.32 11.77 5.12
C ALA A 89 -9.00 11.84 4.33
N ALA A 90 -7.88 11.48 4.95
CA ALA A 90 -6.58 11.41 4.27
C ALA A 90 -6.48 10.21 3.30
N TRP A 91 -7.38 9.22 3.41
CA TRP A 91 -7.36 8.02 2.60
C TRP A 91 -8.70 7.82 1.90
N SER A 92 -8.75 8.31 0.65
CA SER A 92 -9.94 8.21 -0.19
C SER A 92 -10.34 6.76 -0.46
N ARG A 93 -11.67 6.54 -0.52
CA ARG A 93 -12.24 5.28 -0.98
C ARG A 93 -11.72 4.92 -2.36
N PHE A 94 -11.37 3.65 -2.55
CA PHE A 94 -11.05 3.09 -3.85
C PHE A 94 -12.30 3.13 -4.73
N VAL A 95 -12.14 3.74 -5.91
CA VAL A 95 -13.14 3.74 -6.97
C VAL A 95 -12.52 2.96 -8.12
N PRO A 96 -13.11 1.83 -8.55
CA PRO A 96 -12.64 1.13 -9.75
C PRO A 96 -12.56 2.10 -10.93
N SER A 97 -11.46 2.10 -11.68
CA SER A 97 -11.40 2.91 -12.91
C SER A 97 -12.40 2.38 -13.93
N ALA A 98 -13.12 3.28 -14.60
CA ALA A 98 -14.06 2.93 -15.66
C ALA A 98 -13.37 2.21 -16.86
N ASP A 99 -12.05 2.36 -16.99
CA ASP A 99 -11.26 1.86 -18.12
C ASP A 99 -10.72 0.43 -17.96
N GLY A 100 -11.15 -0.31 -16.94
CA GLY A 100 -10.68 -1.68 -16.70
C GLY A 100 -9.19 -1.77 -16.33
N PRO A 101 -8.61 -2.97 -16.21
CA PRO A 101 -7.36 -3.17 -15.47
C PRO A 101 -6.06 -2.78 -16.22
N PHE A 102 -6.12 -2.19 -17.42
CA PHE A 102 -4.91 -1.84 -18.19
C PHE A 102 -5.13 -0.61 -19.10
N THR A 103 -4.93 0.57 -18.54
CA THR A 103 -4.48 1.76 -19.31
C THR A 103 -3.33 2.42 -18.57
#